data_AF-A0A7Y4TUP1-F1
#
_entry.id   AF-A0A7Y4TUP1-F1
#
_cell.length_a   1.000
_cell.length_b   1.000
_cell.length_c   1.000
_cell.angle_alpha   90.00
_cell.angle_beta   90.00
_cell.angle_gamma   90.00
#
_symmetry.space_group_name_H-M   'P 1'
#
loop_
_entity.id
_entity.type
_entity.pdbx_description
1 polymer ?
#
loop_
_entity_poly.entity_id
_entity_poly.type
_entity_poly.pdbx_seq_one_letter_code
_entity_poly.pdbx_strand_id
1 'polypeptide(L)'
;MIRTIFTLIIFLFVAFQGKTQTDSLKFPTNAKLSEKFQNAINKQTKEYDRLFFHDSSTTKHHSVQFMLDKIDKDSNYFYIFLAEYWIAFHYQEIIPHLIKRITNKKEVGLFNTADLIIWERVQSGHLKFYGHGGISADDLFTIAGRANRLLTKITGENFGIVSMNSDQEFLQSLQQKWIDWFKAL
;
A
#
# COMPACT_ATOMS: atom_id res chain seq x y z
N MET A 1 15.13 -34.27 -40.83
CA MET A 1 15.62 -34.15 -39.44
C MET A 1 14.68 -33.22 -38.71
N ILE A 2 13.71 -33.79 -38.00
CA ILE A 2 12.66 -33.10 -37.22
C ILE A 2 13.15 -33.05 -35.77
N ARG A 3 12.86 -31.95 -35.06
CA ARG A 3 13.13 -31.59 -33.63
C ARG A 3 13.98 -30.31 -33.64
N THR A 4 13.61 -29.16 -33.09
CA THR A 4 12.85 -28.86 -31.87
C THR A 4 12.60 -27.34 -31.88
N ILE A 5 11.38 -26.87 -32.11
CA ILE A 5 10.97 -25.48 -31.77
C ILE A 5 9.51 -25.54 -31.32
N PHE A 6 9.27 -25.96 -30.08
CA PHE A 6 7.93 -25.94 -29.49
C PHE A 6 8.02 -25.80 -27.98
N THR A 7 8.68 -24.76 -27.47
CA THR A 7 8.50 -24.34 -26.07
C THR A 7 9.06 -22.94 -25.84
N LEU A 8 8.35 -21.90 -26.28
CA LEU A 8 8.55 -20.55 -25.70
C LEU A 8 7.34 -19.62 -25.88
N ILE A 9 6.11 -20.13 -25.70
CA ILE A 9 4.90 -19.29 -25.66
C ILE A 9 4.00 -19.74 -24.50
N ILE A 10 4.51 -19.74 -23.26
CA ILE A 10 3.65 -19.93 -22.06
C ILE A 10 3.98 -18.93 -20.93
N PHE A 11 5.10 -18.19 -20.96
CA PHE A 11 5.44 -17.25 -19.88
C PHE A 11 4.98 -15.79 -20.05
N LEU A 12 4.36 -15.43 -21.18
CA LEU A 12 3.88 -14.07 -21.45
C LEU A 12 2.43 -13.80 -21.03
N PHE A 13 1.64 -14.83 -20.69
CA PHE A 13 0.22 -14.66 -20.39
C PHE A 13 -0.09 -14.30 -18.92
N VAL A 14 0.75 -14.71 -17.97
CA VAL A 14 0.45 -14.51 -16.53
C VAL A 14 0.60 -13.04 -16.11
N ALA A 15 1.58 -12.33 -16.66
CA ALA A 15 1.79 -10.91 -16.33
C ALA A 15 0.67 -9.99 -16.88
N PHE A 16 0.00 -10.40 -17.96
CA PHE A 16 -1.03 -9.57 -18.62
C PHE A 16 -2.37 -9.60 -17.88
N GLN A 17 -2.76 -10.76 -17.32
CA GLN A 17 -4.05 -10.93 -16.64
C GLN A 17 -4.17 -10.09 -15.35
N GLY A 18 -3.10 -10.00 -14.55
CA GLY A 18 -3.11 -9.22 -13.31
C GLY A 18 -3.23 -7.71 -13.53
N LYS A 19 -2.65 -7.20 -14.62
CA LYS A 19 -2.75 -5.76 -14.97
C LYS A 19 -4.17 -5.40 -15.42
N THR A 20 -4.80 -6.23 -16.24
CA THR A 20 -6.17 -5.99 -16.73
C THR A 20 -7.24 -6.06 -15.64
N GLN A 21 -7.07 -6.93 -14.63
CA GLN A 21 -8.06 -7.11 -13.55
C GLN A 21 -8.11 -5.93 -12.59
N THR A 22 -6.97 -5.28 -12.35
CA THR A 22 -6.91 -4.14 -11.45
C THR A 22 -7.32 -2.84 -12.13
N ASP A 23 -7.18 -2.74 -13.46
CA ASP A 23 -7.51 -1.53 -14.22
C ASP A 23 -9.00 -1.15 -14.22
N SER A 24 -9.88 -2.12 -14.02
CA SER A 24 -11.33 -1.93 -13.95
C SER A 24 -11.87 -1.65 -12.54
N LEU A 25 -11.04 -1.68 -11.49
CA LEU A 25 -11.52 -1.52 -10.12
C LEU A 25 -12.07 -0.11 -9.89
N LYS A 26 -13.32 -0.06 -9.43
CA LYS A 26 -14.01 1.16 -9.01
C LYS A 26 -14.74 0.86 -7.71
N PHE A 27 -14.68 1.80 -6.77
CA PHE A 27 -15.32 1.61 -5.46
C PHE A 27 -16.84 1.53 -5.63
N PRO A 28 -17.53 0.55 -5.02
CA PRO A 28 -18.97 0.39 -5.19
C PRO A 28 -19.73 1.56 -4.57
N THR A 29 -20.75 2.07 -5.27
CA THR A 29 -21.56 3.21 -4.79
C THR A 29 -22.39 2.89 -3.55
N ASN A 30 -22.75 1.61 -3.36
CA ASN A 30 -23.54 1.11 -2.22
C ASN A 30 -22.74 0.10 -1.38
N ALA A 31 -21.42 0.27 -1.31
CA ALA A 31 -20.52 -0.62 -0.59
C ALA A 31 -21.00 -0.86 0.85
N LYS A 32 -21.13 -2.13 1.25
CA LYS A 32 -21.44 -2.48 2.64
C LYS A 32 -20.14 -2.67 3.41
N LEU A 33 -19.68 -1.60 4.04
CA LEU A 33 -18.43 -1.64 4.81
C LEU A 33 -18.58 -2.56 6.04
N SER A 34 -17.63 -3.47 6.23
CA SER A 34 -17.55 -4.28 7.45
C SER A 34 -17.38 -3.38 8.67
N GLU A 35 -17.79 -3.87 9.85
CA GLU A 35 -17.58 -3.14 11.12
C GLU A 35 -16.09 -2.81 11.34
N LYS A 36 -15.22 -3.76 10.97
CA LYS A 36 -13.77 -3.60 11.04
C LYS A 36 -13.27 -2.42 10.19
N PHE A 37 -13.77 -2.30 8.96
CA PHE A 37 -13.43 -1.21 8.06
C PHE A 37 -13.97 0.13 8.61
N GLN A 38 -15.23 0.18 9.06
CA GLN A 38 -15.80 1.40 9.67
C GLN A 38 -14.99 1.86 10.89
N ASN A 39 -14.59 0.93 11.75
CA ASN A 39 -13.77 1.22 12.92
C ASN A 39 -12.37 1.72 12.53
N ALA A 40 -11.76 1.15 11.49
CA ALA A 40 -10.48 1.61 10.97
C ALA A 40 -10.56 3.05 10.41
N ILE A 41 -11.59 3.37 9.62
CA ILE A 41 -11.86 4.74 9.15
C ILE A 41 -11.99 5.69 10.34
N ASN A 42 -12.85 5.37 11.31
CA ASN A 42 -13.08 6.20 12.49
C ASN A 42 -11.79 6.43 13.29
N LYS A 43 -10.97 5.40 13.45
CA LYS A 43 -9.68 5.49 14.13
C LYS A 43 -8.73 6.43 13.39
N GLN A 44 -8.54 6.25 12.08
CA GLN A 44 -7.63 7.10 11.32
C GLN A 44 -8.11 8.55 11.25
N THR A 45 -9.41 8.80 11.14
CA THR A 45 -9.98 10.15 11.21
C THR A 45 -9.67 10.82 12.55
N LYS A 46 -9.89 10.14 13.67
CA LYS A 46 -9.59 10.70 15.00
C LYS A 46 -8.10 10.96 15.20
N GLU A 47 -7.24 10.05 14.74
CA GLU A 47 -5.80 10.25 14.81
C GLU A 47 -5.34 11.39 13.90
N TYR A 48 -5.94 11.54 12.72
CA TYR A 48 -5.69 12.69 11.87
C TYR A 48 -6.00 13.99 12.62
N ASP A 49 -7.22 14.12 13.16
CA ASP A 49 -7.66 15.32 13.86
C ASP A 49 -6.81 15.61 15.09
N ARG A 50 -6.24 14.59 15.74
CA ARG A 50 -5.32 14.74 16.88
C ARG A 50 -3.93 15.21 16.47
N LEU A 51 -3.34 14.59 15.44
CA LEU A 51 -1.96 14.83 15.02
C LEU A 51 -1.82 16.12 14.20
N PHE A 52 -2.84 16.43 13.41
CA PHE A 52 -2.86 17.55 12.48
C PHE A 52 -3.88 18.62 12.89
N PHE A 53 -4.18 18.75 14.18
CA PHE A 53 -5.21 19.68 14.70
C PHE A 53 -4.94 21.15 14.36
N HIS A 54 -3.68 21.53 14.17
CA HIS A 54 -3.27 22.87 13.71
C HIS A 54 -3.16 23.01 12.18
N ASP A 55 -3.28 21.90 11.44
CA ASP A 55 -3.37 21.98 9.98
C ASP A 55 -4.76 22.51 9.62
N SER A 56 -4.78 23.75 9.16
CA SER A 56 -5.98 24.53 8.82
C SER A 56 -6.77 24.02 7.60
N SER A 57 -6.72 22.72 7.30
CA SER A 57 -7.33 21.94 6.20
C SER A 57 -6.44 21.59 5.00
N THR A 58 -5.18 22.05 4.93
CA THR A 58 -4.42 21.96 3.67
C THR A 58 -4.04 20.54 3.29
N THR A 59 -3.57 19.72 4.24
CA THR A 59 -3.08 18.39 3.91
C THR A 59 -4.22 17.39 3.71
N LYS A 60 -5.35 17.59 4.41
CA LYS A 60 -6.61 16.82 4.23
C LYS A 60 -7.14 16.88 2.81
N HIS A 61 -6.92 18.01 2.13
CA HIS A 61 -7.42 18.28 0.78
C HIS A 61 -6.41 17.99 -0.32
N HIS A 62 -5.25 17.41 0.00
CA HIS A 62 -4.38 16.86 -1.04
C HIS A 62 -5.15 15.90 -1.94
N SER A 63 -5.01 16.09 -3.25
CA SER A 63 -5.63 15.20 -4.24
C SER A 63 -5.08 13.78 -4.13
N VAL A 64 -5.89 12.80 -4.54
CA VAL A 64 -5.43 11.40 -4.66
C VAL A 64 -4.22 11.30 -5.56
N GLN A 65 -4.18 12.01 -6.68
CA GLN A 65 -3.03 12.00 -7.59
C GLN A 65 -1.74 12.48 -6.90
N PHE A 66 -1.82 13.56 -6.12
CA PHE A 66 -0.67 14.03 -5.35
C PHE A 66 -0.17 12.95 -4.39
N MET A 67 -1.07 12.33 -3.63
CA MET A 67 -0.69 11.28 -2.67
C MET A 67 -0.14 10.03 -3.35
N LEU A 68 -0.68 9.63 -4.50
CA LEU A 68 -0.14 8.53 -5.29
C LEU A 68 1.28 8.84 -5.79
N ASP A 69 1.54 10.07 -6.23
CA ASP A 69 2.89 10.49 -6.61
C ASP A 69 3.86 10.43 -5.43
N LYS A 70 3.42 10.81 -4.22
CA LYS A 70 4.23 10.65 -3.00
C LYS A 70 4.51 9.20 -2.66
N ILE A 71 3.51 8.33 -2.76
CA ILE A 71 3.65 6.89 -2.52
C ILE A 71 4.64 6.25 -3.51
N ASP A 72 4.61 6.66 -4.79
CA ASP A 72 5.40 6.02 -5.84
C ASP A 72 6.85 6.54 -5.96
N LYS A 73 7.12 7.76 -5.47
CA LYS A 73 8.35 8.49 -5.85
C LYS A 73 9.04 9.20 -4.71
N ASP A 74 8.34 9.58 -3.64
CA ASP A 74 8.91 10.41 -2.59
C ASP A 74 9.58 9.55 -1.52
N SER A 75 10.81 9.89 -1.14
CA SER A 75 11.57 9.21 -0.10
C SER A 75 11.44 9.90 1.25
N ASN A 76 10.76 11.04 1.37
CA ASN A 76 10.49 11.65 2.66
C ASN A 76 9.39 10.87 3.40
N TYR A 77 9.74 10.23 4.52
CA TYR A 77 8.79 9.43 5.31
C TYR A 77 7.55 10.21 5.75
N PHE A 78 7.65 11.53 5.93
CA PHE A 78 6.52 12.38 6.30
C PHE A 78 5.27 12.13 5.44
N TYR A 79 5.42 11.95 4.13
CA TYR A 79 4.26 11.74 3.26
C TYR A 79 3.63 10.36 3.41
N ILE A 80 4.42 9.33 3.73
CA ILE A 80 3.88 8.00 4.04
C ILE A 80 3.15 8.04 5.38
N PHE A 81 3.75 8.70 6.38
CA PHE A 81 3.12 8.94 7.67
C PHE A 81 1.79 9.70 7.53
N LEU A 82 1.77 10.80 6.77
CA LEU A 82 0.55 11.56 6.48
C LEU A 82 -0.49 10.68 5.76
N ALA A 83 -0.07 9.90 4.77
CA ALA A 83 -0.96 9.02 4.00
C ALA A 83 -1.70 8.00 4.88
N GLU A 84 -1.07 7.51 5.96
CA GLU A 84 -1.69 6.56 6.90
C GLU A 84 -2.99 7.08 7.53
N TYR A 85 -3.14 8.40 7.61
CA TYR A 85 -4.31 9.07 8.22
C TYR A 85 -5.17 9.77 7.18
N TRP A 86 -4.54 10.48 6.23
CA TRP A 86 -5.21 11.17 5.12
C TRP A 86 -6.14 10.24 4.33
N ILE A 87 -5.78 8.97 4.20
CA ILE A 87 -6.55 7.96 3.46
C ILE A 87 -8.00 7.81 3.95
N ALA A 88 -8.29 8.13 5.23
CA ALA A 88 -9.64 8.07 5.79
C ALA A 88 -10.66 8.98 5.08
N PHE A 89 -10.18 10.03 4.42
CA PHE A 89 -11.03 11.00 3.72
C PHE A 89 -11.15 10.74 2.22
N HIS A 90 -10.34 9.83 1.69
CA HIS A 90 -10.18 9.58 0.24
C HIS A 90 -10.22 8.09 -0.12
N TYR A 91 -10.58 7.23 0.83
CA TYR A 91 -10.46 5.77 0.71
C TYR A 91 -11.18 5.22 -0.53
N GLN A 92 -12.35 5.77 -0.87
CA GLN A 92 -13.13 5.32 -2.02
C GLN A 92 -12.34 5.49 -3.32
N GLU A 93 -11.65 6.60 -3.49
CA GLU A 93 -10.90 6.88 -4.70
C GLU A 93 -9.54 6.17 -4.70
N ILE A 94 -8.80 6.19 -3.58
CA ILE A 94 -7.42 5.71 -3.58
C ILE A 94 -7.27 4.18 -3.44
N ILE A 95 -8.20 3.46 -2.80
CA ILE A 95 -8.07 2.00 -2.59
C ILE A 95 -7.81 1.23 -3.90
N PRO A 96 -8.59 1.43 -4.99
CA PRO A 96 -8.31 0.77 -6.27
C PRO A 96 -6.87 0.99 -6.77
N HIS A 97 -6.35 2.21 -6.59
CA HIS A 97 -5.00 2.57 -7.00
C HIS A 97 -3.92 1.92 -6.12
N LEU A 98 -4.17 1.71 -4.82
CA LEU A 98 -3.27 1.00 -3.94
C LEU A 98 -3.22 -0.49 -4.28
N ILE A 99 -4.37 -1.11 -4.57
CA ILE A 99 -4.43 -2.54 -4.97
C ILE A 99 -3.54 -2.77 -6.21
N LYS A 100 -3.59 -1.89 -7.22
CA LYS A 100 -2.72 -1.94 -8.40
C LYS A 100 -1.22 -1.96 -8.08
N ARG A 101 -0.81 -1.37 -6.95
CA ARG A 101 0.59 -1.16 -6.57
C ARG A 101 1.19 -2.31 -5.76
N ILE A 102 0.38 -3.27 -5.30
CA ILE A 102 0.83 -4.38 -4.44
C ILE A 102 1.93 -5.22 -5.10
N THR A 103 1.94 -5.33 -6.43
CA THR A 103 2.98 -6.07 -7.18
C THR A 103 4.17 -5.22 -7.60
N ASN A 104 4.22 -3.95 -7.21
CA ASN A 104 5.30 -3.04 -7.61
C ASN A 104 6.46 -3.08 -6.61
N LYS A 105 7.47 -3.89 -6.92
CA LYS A 105 8.68 -4.07 -6.08
C LYS A 105 9.68 -2.92 -6.12
N LYS A 106 9.42 -1.84 -6.86
CA LYS A 106 10.38 -0.74 -6.97
C LYS A 106 10.71 -0.18 -5.58
N GLU A 107 11.99 -0.15 -5.26
CA GLU A 107 12.50 0.52 -4.07
C GLU A 107 12.61 2.03 -4.34
N VAL A 108 12.04 2.82 -3.44
CA VAL A 108 12.09 4.29 -3.43
C VAL A 108 13.05 4.78 -2.33
N GLY A 109 13.22 3.99 -1.28
CA GLY A 109 14.01 4.37 -0.10
C GLY A 109 13.24 5.30 0.84
N LEU A 110 13.84 5.60 1.99
CA LEU A 110 13.29 6.54 2.97
C LEU A 110 14.38 7.38 3.65
N PHE A 111 14.07 8.65 3.92
CA PHE A 111 14.78 9.52 4.84
C PHE A 111 13.78 10.22 5.79
N ASN A 112 14.28 10.95 6.79
CA ASN A 112 13.47 11.51 7.89
C ASN A 112 12.67 10.44 8.66
N THR A 113 13.31 9.32 8.96
CA THR A 113 12.68 8.11 9.52
C THR A 113 12.76 8.03 11.04
N ALA A 114 12.94 9.15 11.75
CA ALA A 114 13.14 9.13 13.20
C ALA A 114 11.97 8.46 13.96
N ASP A 115 10.75 8.61 13.44
CA ASP A 115 9.53 8.03 14.00
C ASP A 115 9.08 6.75 13.29
N LEU A 116 9.99 6.04 12.61
CA LEU A 116 9.70 4.80 11.91
C LEU A 116 10.66 3.69 12.36
N ILE A 117 10.08 2.53 12.64
CA ILE A 117 10.81 1.29 12.90
C ILE A 117 10.32 0.24 11.92
N ILE A 118 11.23 -0.26 11.08
CA ILE A 118 11.07 -1.48 10.28
C ILE A 118 12.21 -2.40 10.68
N TRP A 119 11.94 -3.40 11.53
CA TRP A 119 12.99 -4.20 12.16
C TRP A 119 13.91 -4.88 11.15
N GLU A 120 13.36 -5.40 10.05
CA GLU A 120 14.15 -6.02 8.98
C GLU A 120 15.16 -5.03 8.35
N ARG A 121 14.76 -3.76 8.15
CA ARG A 121 15.63 -2.69 7.63
C ARG A 121 16.62 -2.19 8.69
N VAL A 122 16.26 -2.22 9.98
CA VAL A 122 17.20 -1.91 11.08
C VAL A 122 18.28 -2.98 11.18
N GLN A 123 17.89 -4.25 11.18
CA GLN A 123 18.81 -5.39 11.29
C GLN A 123 19.75 -5.50 10.09
N SER A 124 19.27 -5.16 8.89
CA SER A 124 20.11 -5.12 7.68
C SER A 124 20.94 -3.85 7.52
N GLY A 125 20.81 -2.86 8.41
CA GLY A 125 21.58 -1.61 8.38
C GLY A 125 21.06 -0.56 7.40
N HIS A 126 19.92 -0.78 6.75
CA HIS A 126 19.29 0.18 5.83
C HIS A 126 18.46 1.26 6.53
N LEU A 127 18.12 1.07 7.80
CA LEU A 127 17.36 2.01 8.61
C LEU A 127 18.05 2.21 9.97
N LYS A 128 18.32 3.47 10.33
CA LYS A 128 18.83 3.79 11.67
C LYS A 128 17.70 3.67 12.70
N PHE A 129 17.97 3.00 13.82
CA PHE A 129 17.08 2.99 14.98
C PHE A 129 17.35 4.20 15.89
N TYR A 130 16.29 4.88 16.31
CA TYR A 130 16.35 6.11 17.11
C TYR A 130 15.84 5.96 18.55
N GLY A 131 15.44 4.75 18.97
CA GLY A 131 14.91 4.48 20.31
C GLY A 131 13.40 4.71 20.47
N HIS A 132 12.73 5.30 19.48
CA HIS A 132 11.29 5.52 19.44
C HIS A 132 10.76 5.41 18.00
N GLY A 133 9.43 5.46 17.85
CA GLY A 133 8.76 5.49 16.54
C GLY A 133 7.64 4.47 16.39
N GLY A 134 6.85 4.63 15.34
CA GLY A 134 5.84 3.67 14.94
C GLY A 134 6.46 2.44 14.27
N ILE A 135 6.00 1.25 14.65
CA ILE A 135 6.46 0.00 14.03
C ILE A 135 5.62 -0.29 12.78
N SER A 136 6.30 -0.54 11.67
CA SER A 136 5.72 -1.11 10.45
C SER A 136 6.27 -2.52 10.24
N ALA A 137 5.37 -3.47 10.03
CA ALA A 137 5.74 -4.80 9.57
C ALA A 137 6.02 -4.82 8.06
N ASP A 138 5.33 -3.98 7.29
CA ASP A 138 5.57 -3.81 5.87
C ASP A 138 6.83 -2.99 5.61
N ASP A 139 7.55 -3.36 4.55
CA ASP A 139 8.74 -2.66 4.06
C ASP A 139 8.36 -1.41 3.27
N LEU A 140 8.28 -0.28 3.97
CA LEU A 140 7.90 1.01 3.41
C LEU A 140 8.97 1.61 2.48
N PHE A 141 10.11 0.94 2.29
CA PHE A 141 11.10 1.32 1.27
C PHE A 141 10.59 0.99 -0.15
N THR A 142 9.65 0.06 -0.30
CA THR A 142 9.08 -0.34 -1.59
C THR A 142 7.68 0.21 -1.82
N ILE A 143 7.29 0.38 -3.09
CA ILE A 143 5.94 0.80 -3.46
C ILE A 143 4.89 -0.23 -2.98
N ALA A 144 5.18 -1.53 -3.14
CA ALA A 144 4.33 -2.62 -2.68
C ALA A 144 4.07 -2.55 -1.16
N GLY A 145 5.11 -2.36 -0.35
CA GLY A 145 4.98 -2.28 1.10
C GLY A 145 4.21 -1.04 1.56
N ARG A 146 4.45 0.12 0.93
CA ARG A 146 3.66 1.34 1.17
C ARG A 146 2.18 1.10 0.86
N ALA A 147 1.86 0.49 -0.28
CA ALA A 147 0.49 0.21 -0.67
C ALA A 147 -0.21 -0.76 0.30
N ASN A 148 0.44 -1.87 0.66
CA ASN A 148 -0.12 -2.86 1.57
C ASN A 148 -0.35 -2.30 2.98
N ARG A 149 0.58 -1.48 3.47
CA ARG A 149 0.46 -0.77 4.74
C ARG A 149 -0.78 0.11 4.78
N LEU A 150 -0.98 0.93 3.74
CA LEU A 150 -2.11 1.84 3.66
C LEU A 150 -3.44 1.09 3.57
N LEU A 151 -3.52 0.04 2.75
CA LEU A 151 -4.70 -0.82 2.68
C LEU A 151 -5.01 -1.45 4.04
N THR A 152 -4.01 -2.01 4.73
CA THR A 152 -4.17 -2.60 6.06
C THR A 152 -4.67 -1.57 7.08
N LYS A 153 -4.11 -0.36 7.07
CA LYS A 153 -4.46 0.71 8.01
C LYS A 153 -5.87 1.25 7.81
N ILE A 154 -6.34 1.38 6.56
CA ILE A 154 -7.66 1.94 6.27
C ILE A 154 -8.78 0.90 6.36
N THR A 155 -8.52 -0.35 5.98
CA THR A 155 -9.53 -1.42 5.99
C THR A 155 -9.59 -2.16 7.32
N GLY A 156 -8.50 -2.12 8.09
CA GLY A 156 -8.27 -2.99 9.24
C GLY A 156 -7.89 -4.42 8.86
N GLU A 157 -7.98 -4.81 7.59
CA GLU A 157 -7.64 -6.17 7.14
C GLU A 157 -6.15 -6.43 7.11
N ASN A 158 -5.77 -7.70 7.24
CA ASN A 158 -4.38 -8.15 7.12
C ASN A 158 -4.35 -9.46 6.35
N PHE A 159 -3.94 -9.39 5.08
CA PHE A 159 -3.85 -10.55 4.18
C PHE A 159 -2.42 -11.08 4.00
N GLY A 160 -1.44 -10.40 4.62
CA GLY A 160 -0.02 -10.68 4.52
C GLY A 160 0.82 -9.43 4.79
N ILE A 161 2.11 -9.65 5.01
CA ILE A 161 3.12 -8.60 5.25
C ILE A 161 4.06 -8.57 4.05
N VAL A 162 4.30 -7.39 3.49
CA VAL A 162 5.31 -7.20 2.44
C VAL A 162 6.66 -6.94 3.10
N SER A 163 7.60 -7.86 2.99
CA SER A 163 8.97 -7.69 3.49
C SER A 163 9.90 -7.20 2.38
N MET A 164 11.14 -6.82 2.73
CA MET A 164 12.15 -6.45 1.71
C MET A 164 12.50 -7.63 0.79
N ASN A 165 12.16 -8.85 1.22
CA ASN A 165 12.44 -10.11 0.52
C ASN A 165 11.22 -10.69 -0.19
N SER A 166 10.04 -10.05 -0.13
CA SER A 166 8.83 -10.54 -0.80
C SER A 166 9.05 -10.76 -2.30
N ASP A 167 8.75 -11.96 -2.78
CA ASP A 167 8.84 -12.31 -4.20
C ASP A 167 7.58 -11.95 -5.00
N GLN A 168 7.66 -12.08 -6.31
CA GLN A 168 6.57 -11.67 -7.21
C GLN A 168 5.32 -12.56 -7.04
N GLU A 169 5.50 -13.84 -6.76
CA GLU A 169 4.40 -14.79 -6.60
C GLU A 169 3.58 -14.47 -5.33
N PHE A 170 4.27 -14.22 -4.22
CA PHE A 170 3.66 -13.75 -2.98
C PHE A 170 2.88 -12.45 -3.21
N LEU A 171 3.47 -11.46 -3.90
CA LEU A 171 2.81 -10.18 -4.13
C LEU A 171 1.59 -10.31 -5.05
N GLN A 172 1.62 -11.20 -6.04
CA GLN A 172 0.47 -11.50 -6.89
C GLN A 172 -0.65 -12.16 -6.09
N SER A 173 -0.32 -13.12 -5.23
CA SER A 173 -1.28 -13.76 -4.31
C SER A 173 -1.89 -12.74 -3.35
N LEU A 174 -1.08 -11.86 -2.78
CA LEU A 174 -1.53 -10.78 -1.89
C LEU A 174 -2.45 -9.79 -2.62
N GLN A 175 -2.09 -9.37 -3.84
CA GLN A 175 -2.92 -8.51 -4.68
C GLN A 175 -4.27 -9.17 -4.96
N GLN A 176 -4.27 -10.47 -5.27
CA GLN A 176 -5.51 -11.21 -5.53
C GLN A 176 -6.44 -11.23 -4.31
N LYS A 177 -5.90 -11.46 -3.10
CA LYS A 177 -6.70 -11.37 -1.85
C LYS A 177 -7.33 -9.99 -1.66
N TRP A 178 -6.59 -8.92 -1.96
CA TRP A 178 -7.13 -7.57 -1.90
C TRP A 178 -8.22 -7.33 -2.94
N ILE A 179 -8.08 -7.87 -4.16
CA ILE A 179 -9.12 -7.78 -5.19
C ILE A 179 -10.37 -8.55 -4.77
N ASP A 180 -10.23 -9.74 -4.22
CA ASP A 180 -11.37 -10.56 -3.78
C ASP A 180 -12.12 -9.90 -2.63
N TRP A 181 -11.38 -9.37 -1.65
CA TRP A 181 -11.95 -8.54 -0.60
C TRP A 181 -12.70 -7.32 -1.17
N PHE A 182 -12.09 -6.60 -2.12
CA PHE A 182 -12.69 -5.40 -2.71
C PHE A 182 -13.97 -5.70 -3.48
N LYS A 183 -14.02 -6.85 -4.18
CA LYS A 183 -15.22 -7.31 -4.90
C LYS A 183 -16.36 -7.75 -3.96
N ALA A 184 -16.05 -8.02 -2.69
CA ALA A 184 -17.03 -8.43 -1.68
C ALA A 184 -17.64 -7.24 -0.89
N LEU A 185 -17.25 -6.00 -1.20
CA LEU A 185 -17.80 -4.76 -0.62
C LEU A 185 -19.20 -4.43 -1.17
#